data_AF-A0A482VIT5-F1
#
_entry.id   AF-A0A482VIT5-F1
#
_cell.length_a   1.000
_cell.length_b   1.000
_cell.length_c   1.000
_cell.angle_alpha   90.00
_cell.angle_beta   90.00
_cell.angle_gamma   90.00
#
_symmetry.space_group_name_H-M   'P 1'
#
loop_
_entity.id
_entity.type
_entity.pdbx_description
1 polymer ?
#
loop_
_entity_poly.entity_id
_entity_poly.type
_entity_poly.pdbx_seq_one_letter_code
_entity_poly.pdbx_strand_id
1 'polypeptide(L)'
;MSFMFHTVNCHSQFIGKLFSKLDYCGIAMLIMGSFVPWVYYGFYCHFRPKVVYLSVVCALGITSIMVSLWDKFSESGWRPFRAAVFMTFGLSGIVPAIHYGIVEGWFNKVSQKSLGWLILMGLLYIMGAMLYALRVPERWFPGKFDIWLHSHQIFHVFVLGGAFVHYHGISEMAMYRVTIGQCEMPDIPIY
;
A
#
# COMPACT_ATOMS: atom_id res chain seq x y z
N MET A 1 -14.40 -0.76 -3.96
CA MET A 1 -14.53 -1.95 -4.83
C MET A 1 -14.70 -3.24 -4.03
N SER A 2 -13.90 -3.49 -2.98
CA SER A 2 -13.98 -4.73 -2.20
C SER A 2 -15.34 -5.11 -1.62
N PHE A 3 -15.99 -4.18 -0.92
CA PHE A 3 -17.34 -4.42 -0.37
C PHE A 3 -18.35 -4.82 -1.45
N MET A 4 -18.34 -4.11 -2.59
CA MET A 4 -19.25 -4.42 -3.71
C MET A 4 -18.99 -5.82 -4.25
N PHE A 5 -17.72 -6.19 -4.47
CA PHE A 5 -17.36 -7.55 -4.90
C PHE A 5 -17.92 -8.61 -3.97
N HIS A 6 -17.64 -8.50 -2.67
CA HIS A 6 -18.11 -9.49 -1.70
C HIS A 6 -19.64 -9.55 -1.59
N THR A 7 -20.34 -8.45 -1.87
CA THR A 7 -21.82 -8.40 -1.90
C THR A 7 -22.39 -9.10 -3.13
N VAL A 8 -21.80 -8.90 -4.31
CA VAL A 8 -22.34 -9.42 -5.59
C VAL A 8 -21.69 -10.72 -6.07
N ASN A 9 -20.73 -11.27 -5.33
CA ASN A 9 -19.95 -12.44 -5.75
C ASN A 9 -20.82 -13.69 -6.02
N CYS A 10 -21.96 -13.82 -5.35
CA CYS A 10 -22.90 -14.93 -5.54
C CYS A 10 -23.91 -14.74 -6.67
N HIS A 11 -23.91 -13.58 -7.36
CA HIS A 11 -24.94 -13.24 -8.35
C HIS A 11 -24.85 -14.07 -9.63
N SER A 12 -23.70 -14.04 -10.32
CA SER A 12 -23.43 -14.85 -11.52
C SER A 12 -21.93 -14.93 -11.77
N GLN A 13 -21.49 -15.92 -12.55
CA GLN A 13 -20.06 -16.12 -12.84
C GLN A 13 -19.42 -14.89 -13.50
N PHE A 14 -20.15 -14.22 -14.40
CA PHE A 14 -19.69 -13.00 -15.06
C PHE A 14 -19.50 -11.86 -14.05
N ILE A 15 -20.51 -11.59 -13.22
CA ILE A 15 -20.47 -10.50 -12.22
C ILE A 15 -19.38 -10.75 -11.18
N GLY A 16 -19.26 -11.99 -10.68
CA GLY A 16 -18.21 -12.36 -9.72
C GLY A 16 -16.81 -12.15 -10.29
N LYS A 17 -16.56 -12.56 -11.55
CA LYS A 17 -15.26 -12.33 -12.21
C LYS A 17 -14.97 -10.85 -12.43
N LEU A 18 -15.94 -10.07 -12.90
CA LEU A 18 -15.76 -8.64 -13.15
C LEU A 18 -15.40 -7.90 -11.84
N PHE A 19 -16.18 -8.11 -10.79
CA PHE A 19 -15.95 -7.43 -9.52
C PHE A 19 -14.72 -7.95 -8.78
N SER A 20 -14.32 -9.21 -8.98
CA SER A 20 -13.03 -9.71 -8.47
C SER A 20 -11.86 -8.96 -9.08
N LYS A 21 -11.88 -8.69 -10.39
CA LYS A 21 -10.86 -7.86 -11.04
C LYS A 21 -10.84 -6.44 -10.48
N LEU A 22 -12.02 -5.83 -10.28
CA LEU A 22 -12.12 -4.49 -9.70
C LEU A 22 -11.64 -4.41 -8.24
N ASP A 23 -11.82 -5.48 -7.46
CA ASP A 23 -11.29 -5.60 -6.09
C ASP A 23 -9.75 -5.58 -6.11
N TYR A 24 -9.13 -6.39 -6.97
CA TYR A 24 -7.68 -6.42 -7.13
C TYR A 24 -7.10 -5.09 -7.65
N CYS A 25 -7.76 -4.46 -8.63
CA CYS A 25 -7.39 -3.11 -9.07
C CYS A 25 -7.50 -2.10 -7.92
N GLY A 26 -8.48 -2.28 -7.02
CA GLY A 26 -8.63 -1.47 -5.82
C GLY A 26 -7.39 -1.52 -4.91
N ILE A 27 -6.78 -2.69 -4.74
CA ILE A 27 -5.54 -2.84 -3.96
C ILE A 27 -4.39 -2.06 -4.63
N ALA A 28 -4.21 -2.21 -5.94
CA ALA A 28 -3.17 -1.48 -6.68
C ALA A 28 -3.36 0.05 -6.59
N MET A 29 -4.60 0.53 -6.73
CA MET A 29 -4.93 1.95 -6.61
C MET A 29 -4.69 2.48 -5.18
N LEU A 30 -5.02 1.68 -4.15
CA LEU A 30 -4.74 2.04 -2.76
C LEU A 30 -3.23 2.19 -2.53
N ILE A 31 -2.42 1.23 -2.97
CA ILE A 31 -0.96 1.30 -2.85
C ILE A 31 -0.43 2.53 -3.61
N MET A 32 -0.78 2.69 -4.88
CA MET A 32 -0.34 3.83 -5.69
C MET A 32 -0.74 5.17 -5.05
N GLY A 33 -1.99 5.31 -4.60
CA GLY A 33 -2.50 6.51 -3.94
C GLY A 33 -1.81 6.79 -2.60
N SER A 34 -1.40 5.76 -1.85
CA SER A 34 -0.68 5.90 -0.57
C SER A 34 0.73 6.48 -0.75
N PHE A 35 1.42 6.11 -1.84
CA PHE A 35 2.76 6.62 -2.12
C PHE A 35 2.76 8.11 -2.49
N VAL A 36 1.72 8.61 -3.18
CA VAL A 36 1.67 10.00 -3.66
C VAL A 36 1.93 11.02 -2.54
N PRO A 37 1.12 11.10 -1.46
CA PRO A 37 1.33 12.05 -0.38
C PRO A 37 2.61 11.78 0.41
N TRP A 38 2.95 10.50 0.66
CA TRP A 38 4.15 10.17 1.44
C TRP A 38 5.45 10.58 0.72
N VAL A 39 5.57 10.28 -0.58
CA VAL A 39 6.71 10.73 -1.41
C VAL A 39 6.69 12.25 -1.56
N TYR A 40 5.51 12.87 -1.72
CA TYR A 40 5.39 14.32 -1.86
C TYR A 40 5.92 15.06 -0.62
N TYR A 41 5.50 14.67 0.59
CA TYR A 41 5.95 15.32 1.83
C TYR A 41 7.35 14.87 2.26
N GLY A 42 7.72 13.63 1.97
CA GLY A 42 9.05 13.09 2.26
C GLY A 42 10.13 13.83 1.47
N PHE A 43 9.95 13.95 0.16
CA PHE A 43 10.88 14.66 -0.73
C PHE A 43 10.39 16.06 -1.07
N TYR A 44 9.77 16.77 -0.11
CA TYR A 44 9.11 18.04 -0.37
C TYR A 44 10.02 19.04 -1.10
N CYS A 45 11.26 19.19 -0.63
CA CYS A 45 12.29 20.06 -1.21
C CYS A 45 13.12 19.42 -2.33
N HIS A 46 12.96 18.12 -2.57
CA HIS A 46 13.78 17.35 -3.51
C HIS A 46 12.96 16.92 -4.74
N PHE A 47 12.90 17.80 -5.75
CA PHE A 47 12.08 17.58 -6.95
C PHE A 47 12.46 16.31 -7.74
N ARG A 48 13.76 16.08 -7.96
CA ARG A 48 14.23 14.93 -8.77
C ARG A 48 13.84 13.58 -8.16
N PRO A 49 14.17 13.25 -6.89
CA PRO A 49 13.72 12.00 -6.27
C PRO A 49 12.19 11.84 -6.26
N LYS A 50 11.46 12.93 -5.97
CA LYS A 50 9.99 12.94 -5.95
C LYS A 50 9.41 12.44 -7.27
N VAL A 51 9.82 13.03 -8.40
CA VAL A 51 9.30 12.66 -9.72
C VAL A 51 9.71 11.24 -10.10
N VAL A 52 10.96 10.84 -9.84
CA VAL A 52 11.46 9.49 -10.15
C VAL A 52 10.63 8.43 -9.41
N TYR A 53 10.44 8.58 -8.09
CA TYR A 53 9.70 7.60 -7.31
C TYR A 53 8.22 7.56 -7.67
N LEU A 54 7.58 8.70 -7.92
CA LEU A 54 6.19 8.71 -8.39
C LEU A 54 6.03 8.03 -9.75
N SER A 55 7.00 8.21 -10.66
CA SER A 55 6.99 7.56 -11.97
C SER A 55 7.12 6.04 -11.85
N VAL A 56 8.03 5.57 -10.98
CA VAL A 56 8.21 4.13 -10.69
C VAL A 56 6.94 3.54 -10.08
N VAL A 57 6.34 4.22 -9.11
CA VAL A 57 5.08 3.77 -8.47
C VAL A 57 3.95 3.67 -9.48
N CYS A 58 3.80 4.65 -10.37
CA CYS A 58 2.80 4.61 -11.43
C CYS A 58 3.02 3.41 -12.38
N ALA A 59 4.27 3.17 -12.78
CA ALA A 59 4.61 2.03 -13.64
C ALA A 59 4.27 0.69 -12.96
N LEU A 60 4.70 0.49 -11.71
CA LEU A 60 4.40 -0.71 -10.93
C LEU A 60 2.89 -0.88 -10.68
N GLY A 61 2.17 0.21 -10.44
CA GLY A 61 0.71 0.23 -10.28
C GLY A 61 -0.02 -0.20 -11.54
N ILE A 62 0.37 0.35 -12.70
CA ILE A 62 -0.19 -0.04 -14.01
C ILE A 62 0.09 -1.51 -14.28
N THR A 63 1.33 -1.99 -14.06
CA THR A 63 1.66 -3.42 -14.22
C THR A 63 0.82 -4.30 -13.30
N SER A 64 0.64 -3.91 -12.03
CA SER A 64 -0.19 -4.66 -11.08
C SER A 64 -1.65 -4.70 -11.50
N ILE A 65 -2.19 -3.60 -12.05
CA ILE A 65 -3.54 -3.54 -12.62
C ILE A 65 -3.64 -4.48 -13.84
N MET A 66 -2.69 -4.43 -14.77
CA MET A 66 -2.70 -5.30 -15.95
C MET A 66 -2.68 -6.78 -15.57
N VAL A 67 -1.83 -7.18 -14.62
CA VAL A 67 -1.79 -8.54 -14.08
C VAL A 67 -3.11 -8.91 -13.40
N SER A 68 -3.73 -7.97 -12.69
CA SER A 68 -5.02 -8.18 -12.01
C SER A 68 -6.20 -8.39 -12.96
N LEU A 69 -6.10 -7.90 -14.20
CA LEU A 69 -7.13 -8.06 -15.23
C LEU A 69 -7.05 -9.43 -15.94
N TRP A 70 -5.98 -10.19 -15.73
CA TRP A 70 -5.80 -11.53 -16.28
C TRP A 70 -6.75 -12.54 -15.61
N ASP A 71 -7.50 -13.32 -16.39
CA ASP A 71 -8.53 -14.21 -15.85
C ASP A 71 -7.99 -15.25 -14.85
N LYS A 72 -6.82 -15.84 -15.14
CA LYS A 72 -6.20 -16.84 -14.26
C LYS A 72 -5.78 -16.28 -12.91
N PHE A 73 -5.52 -14.97 -12.84
CA PHE A 73 -5.11 -14.32 -11.60
C PHE A 73 -6.16 -14.49 -10.49
N SER A 74 -7.45 -14.61 -10.84
CA SER A 74 -8.56 -14.78 -9.89
C SER A 74 -8.72 -16.21 -9.34
N GLU A 75 -8.10 -17.21 -9.98
CA GLU A 75 -8.23 -18.61 -9.58
C GLU A 75 -7.59 -18.89 -8.20
N SER A 76 -8.09 -19.90 -7.50
CA SER A 76 -7.66 -20.21 -6.12
C SER A 76 -6.17 -20.57 -6.03
N GLY A 77 -5.63 -21.26 -7.04
CA GLY A 77 -4.22 -21.68 -7.10
C GLY A 77 -3.22 -20.51 -7.19
N TRP A 78 -3.65 -19.37 -7.72
CA TRP A 78 -2.79 -18.18 -7.87
C TRP A 78 -2.78 -17.27 -6.64
N ARG A 79 -3.43 -17.68 -5.54
CA ARG A 79 -3.52 -16.87 -4.32
C ARG A 79 -2.16 -16.40 -3.76
N PRO A 80 -1.15 -17.28 -3.60
CA PRO A 80 0.16 -16.84 -3.13
C PRO A 80 0.83 -15.86 -4.10
N PHE A 81 0.64 -16.07 -5.41
CA PHE A 81 1.14 -15.17 -6.44
C PHE A 81 0.49 -13.79 -6.36
N ARG A 82 -0.83 -13.70 -6.15
CA ARG A 82 -1.51 -12.42 -5.91
C ARG A 82 -0.93 -11.68 -4.71
N ALA A 83 -0.76 -12.38 -3.60
CA ALA A 83 -0.16 -11.81 -2.40
C ALA A 83 1.27 -11.30 -2.69
N ALA A 84 2.08 -12.07 -3.41
CA ALA A 84 3.43 -11.68 -3.79
C ALA A 84 3.47 -10.43 -4.69
N VAL A 85 2.57 -10.30 -5.67
CA VAL A 85 2.49 -9.12 -6.55
C VAL A 85 2.23 -7.85 -5.75
N PHE A 86 1.18 -7.83 -4.92
CA PHE A 86 0.83 -6.65 -4.15
C PHE A 86 1.81 -6.36 -3.01
N MET A 87 2.35 -7.40 -2.37
CA MET A 87 3.36 -7.25 -1.32
C MET A 87 4.66 -6.69 -1.90
N THR A 88 5.11 -7.18 -3.06
CA THR A 88 6.30 -6.63 -3.74
C THR A 88 6.08 -5.17 -4.13
N PHE A 89 4.90 -4.83 -4.65
CA PHE A 89 4.56 -3.44 -4.96
C PHE A 89 4.56 -2.55 -3.71
N GLY A 90 3.98 -2.99 -2.59
CA GLY A 90 4.07 -2.24 -1.33
C GLY A 90 5.51 -2.10 -0.81
N LEU A 91 6.29 -3.18 -0.86
CA LEU A 91 7.68 -3.22 -0.39
C LEU A 91 8.65 -2.41 -1.27
N SER A 92 8.26 -2.02 -2.49
CA SER A 92 9.06 -1.10 -3.28
C SER A 92 9.29 0.24 -2.57
N GLY A 93 8.48 0.57 -1.56
CA GLY A 93 8.61 1.74 -0.69
C GLY A 93 9.83 1.72 0.23
N ILE A 94 10.50 0.57 0.40
CA ILE A 94 11.75 0.49 1.18
C ILE A 94 12.84 1.36 0.54
N VAL A 95 12.93 1.37 -0.78
CA VAL A 95 13.96 2.15 -1.50
C VAL A 95 13.82 3.66 -1.25
N PRO A 96 12.66 4.31 -1.49
CA PRO A 96 12.49 5.72 -1.16
C PRO A 96 12.57 5.98 0.35
N ALA A 97 12.21 5.02 1.22
CA ALA A 97 12.32 5.21 2.67
C ALA A 97 13.78 5.30 3.13
N ILE A 98 14.63 4.44 2.59
CA ILE A 98 16.08 4.49 2.84
C ILE A 98 16.65 5.81 2.33
N HIS A 99 16.30 6.21 1.10
CA HIS A 99 16.76 7.47 0.54
C HIS A 99 16.28 8.68 1.36
N TYR A 100 15.04 8.68 1.82
CA TYR A 100 14.49 9.71 2.71
C TYR A 100 15.28 9.78 4.03
N GLY A 101 15.58 8.64 4.66
CA GLY A 101 16.39 8.59 5.88
C GLY A 101 17.83 9.11 5.70
N ILE A 102 18.42 8.89 4.53
CA ILE A 102 19.76 9.42 4.18
C ILE A 102 19.72 10.94 3.98
N VAL A 103 18.71 11.47 3.30
CA VAL A 103 18.62 12.89 2.94
C VAL A 103 18.21 13.77 4.11
N GLU A 104 17.20 13.35 4.87
CA GLU A 104 16.65 14.15 5.99
C GLU A 104 17.31 13.80 7.33
N GLY A 105 18.13 12.75 7.37
CA GLY A 105 18.81 12.24 8.55
C GLY A 105 17.97 11.29 9.38
N TRP A 106 18.55 10.16 9.75
CA TRP A 106 17.91 9.10 10.54
C TRP A 106 17.48 9.51 11.96
N PHE A 107 18.11 10.56 12.50
CA PHE A 107 17.86 11.04 13.86
C PHE A 107 17.03 12.33 13.90
N ASN A 108 16.58 12.83 12.75
CA ASN A 108 15.61 13.92 12.72
C ASN A 108 14.27 13.42 13.28
N LYS A 109 13.68 14.15 14.23
CA LYS A 109 12.44 13.75 14.92
C LYS A 109 11.28 13.45 13.96
N VAL A 110 11.18 14.18 12.86
CA VAL A 110 10.13 13.98 11.86
C VAL A 110 10.43 12.79 10.98
N SER A 111 11.69 12.63 10.57
CA SER A 111 12.14 11.46 9.83
C SER A 111 11.86 10.17 10.63
N GLN A 112 12.21 10.16 11.92
CA GLN A 112 11.94 9.04 12.82
C GLN A 112 10.44 8.74 12.97
N LYS A 113 9.60 9.75 13.20
CA LYS A 113 8.15 9.55 13.29
C LYS A 113 7.58 9.01 11.98
N SER A 114 7.92 9.63 10.85
CA SER A 114 7.46 9.22 9.52
C SER A 114 7.86 7.78 9.20
N LEU A 115 9.13 7.43 9.39
CA LEU A 115 9.64 6.08 9.16
C LEU A 115 9.04 5.07 10.14
N GLY A 116 8.82 5.44 11.41
CA GLY A 116 8.15 4.60 12.41
C GLY A 116 6.72 4.24 11.99
N TRP A 117 5.93 5.22 11.55
CA TRP A 117 4.59 4.98 11.03
C TRP A 117 4.60 4.12 9.76
N LEU A 118 5.57 4.36 8.86
CA LEU A 118 5.75 3.54 7.66
C LEU A 118 6.08 2.09 7.98
N ILE A 119 6.97 1.84 8.96
CA ILE A 119 7.32 0.51 9.43
C ILE A 119 6.09 -0.19 10.03
N LEU A 120 5.33 0.49 10.89
CA LEU A 120 4.12 -0.08 11.48
C LEU A 120 3.08 -0.44 10.40
N MET A 121 2.84 0.46 9.44
CA MET A 121 1.99 0.20 8.28
C MET A 121 2.48 -1.03 7.50
N GLY A 122 3.78 -1.11 7.21
CA GLY A 122 4.40 -2.22 6.49
C GLY A 122 4.21 -3.55 7.22
N LEU A 123 4.39 -3.59 8.54
CA LEU A 123 4.17 -4.79 9.35
C LEU A 123 2.71 -5.24 9.31
N LEU A 124 1.75 -4.32 9.40
CA LEU A 124 0.33 -4.64 9.29
C LEU A 124 -0.02 -5.24 7.93
N TYR A 125 0.48 -4.66 6.84
CA TYR A 125 0.24 -5.19 5.49
C TYR A 125 0.90 -6.55 5.25
N ILE A 126 2.16 -6.74 5.67
CA ILE A 126 2.86 -8.02 5.53
C ILE A 126 2.12 -9.10 6.31
N MET A 127 1.76 -8.84 7.57
CA MET A 127 1.04 -9.80 8.40
C MET A 127 -0.32 -10.15 7.79
N GLY A 128 -1.10 -9.16 7.36
CA GLY A 128 -2.37 -9.39 6.67
C GLY A 128 -2.21 -10.23 5.40
N ALA A 129 -1.24 -9.90 4.54
CA ALA A 129 -0.98 -10.62 3.29
C ALA A 129 -0.54 -12.07 3.55
N MET A 130 0.27 -12.31 4.58
CA MET A 130 0.70 -13.64 4.98
C MET A 130 -0.47 -14.47 5.51
N LEU A 131 -1.33 -13.92 6.36
CA LEU A 131 -2.54 -14.60 6.82
C LEU A 131 -3.47 -14.97 5.65
N TYR A 132 -3.68 -14.03 4.71
CA TYR A 132 -4.44 -14.27 3.48
C TYR A 132 -3.85 -15.41 2.62
N ALA A 133 -2.54 -15.37 2.36
CA ALA A 133 -1.86 -16.35 1.53
C ALA A 133 -1.85 -17.75 2.17
N LEU A 134 -1.65 -17.80 3.49
CA LEU A 134 -1.56 -19.03 4.27
C LEU A 134 -2.92 -19.56 4.77
N ARG A 135 -4.03 -18.84 4.56
CA ARG A 135 -5.36 -19.27 5.02
C ARG A 135 -5.42 -19.58 6.51
N VAL A 136 -4.72 -18.80 7.33
CA VAL A 136 -4.69 -18.96 8.79
C VAL A 136 -5.74 -18.03 9.39
N PRO A 137 -6.60 -18.50 10.33
CA PRO A 137 -6.54 -19.79 11.04
C PRO A 137 -7.37 -20.94 10.44
N GLU A 138 -8.17 -20.72 9.39
CA GLU A 138 -9.10 -21.75 8.88
C GLU A 138 -8.41 -22.99 8.30
N ARG A 139 -7.13 -22.89 7.92
CA ARG A 139 -6.28 -24.02 7.54
C ARG A 139 -6.03 -24.97 8.72
N TRP A 140 -5.90 -24.44 9.94
CA TRP A 140 -5.63 -25.23 11.14
C TRP A 140 -6.89 -25.82 11.76
N PHE A 141 -8.02 -25.11 11.64
CA PHE A 141 -9.30 -25.53 12.21
C PHE A 141 -10.43 -25.44 11.17
N PRO A 142 -10.50 -26.39 10.22
CA PRO A 142 -11.57 -26.40 9.21
C PRO A 142 -12.96 -26.45 9.86
N GLY A 143 -13.91 -25.66 9.34
CA GLY A 143 -15.29 -25.60 9.85
C GLY A 143 -15.50 -24.76 11.11
N LYS A 144 -14.43 -24.22 11.73
CA LYS A 144 -14.54 -23.38 12.95
C LYS A 144 -14.61 -21.89 12.65
N PHE A 145 -14.12 -21.48 11.48
CA PHE A 145 -13.96 -20.09 11.08
C PHE A 145 -14.83 -19.73 9.87
N ASP A 146 -15.93 -20.46 9.63
CA ASP A 146 -16.72 -20.34 8.40
C ASP A 146 -17.43 -18.97 8.28
N ILE A 147 -17.84 -18.39 9.42
CA ILE A 147 -18.55 -17.10 9.46
C ILE A 147 -17.64 -15.98 9.99
N TRP A 148 -16.85 -16.25 11.03
CA TRP A 148 -16.06 -15.25 11.74
C TRP A 148 -14.58 -15.62 11.75
N LEU A 149 -13.73 -14.60 11.63
CA LEU A 149 -12.28 -14.67 11.83
C LEU A 149 -11.53 -15.61 10.87
N HIS A 150 -12.09 -15.93 9.70
CA HIS A 150 -11.30 -16.52 8.63
C HIS A 150 -10.26 -15.51 8.11
N SER A 151 -9.17 -16.02 7.54
CA SER A 151 -8.02 -15.25 7.06
C SER A 151 -8.39 -14.02 6.23
N HIS A 152 -9.38 -14.15 5.33
CA HIS A 152 -9.81 -13.05 4.46
C HIS A 152 -10.51 -11.91 5.22
N GLN A 153 -11.25 -12.21 6.29
CA GLN A 153 -11.85 -11.19 7.14
C GLN A 153 -10.77 -10.46 7.95
N ILE A 154 -9.82 -11.22 8.50
CA ILE A 154 -8.68 -10.68 9.24
C ILE A 154 -7.82 -9.80 8.33
N PHE A 155 -7.56 -10.24 7.08
CA PHE A 155 -6.85 -9.47 6.08
C PHE A 155 -7.49 -8.09 5.84
N HIS A 156 -8.81 -8.02 5.67
CA HIS A 156 -9.51 -6.74 5.52
C HIS A 156 -9.32 -5.80 6.72
N VAL A 157 -9.32 -6.34 7.94
CA VAL A 157 -9.04 -5.56 9.16
C VAL A 157 -7.61 -5.02 9.14
N PHE A 158 -6.62 -5.82 8.73
CA PHE A 158 -5.23 -5.37 8.57
C PHE A 158 -5.08 -4.30 7.50
N VAL A 159 -5.80 -4.42 6.37
CA VAL A 159 -5.77 -3.41 5.31
C VAL A 159 -6.32 -2.07 5.82
N LEU A 160 -7.44 -2.08 6.54
CA LEU A 160 -8.01 -0.88 7.15
C LEU A 160 -7.07 -0.29 8.20
N GLY A 161 -6.55 -1.11 9.11
CA GLY A 161 -5.59 -0.66 10.13
C GLY A 161 -4.34 -0.05 9.52
N GLY A 162 -3.76 -0.69 8.50
CA GLY A 162 -2.62 -0.17 7.75
C GLY A 162 -2.93 1.17 7.08
N ALA A 163 -4.09 1.31 6.44
CA ALA A 163 -4.51 2.57 5.82
C ALA A 163 -4.69 3.70 6.84
N PHE A 164 -5.26 3.43 8.02
CA PHE A 164 -5.39 4.42 9.10
C PHE A 164 -4.03 4.84 9.67
N VAL A 165 -3.13 3.88 9.92
CA VAL A 165 -1.76 4.16 10.38
C VAL A 165 -1.02 5.01 9.36
N HIS A 166 -1.15 4.68 8.08
CA HIS A 166 -0.55 5.43 6.99
C HIS A 166 -1.09 6.86 6.90
N TYR A 167 -2.43 7.01 6.95
CA TYR A 167 -3.08 8.32 6.96
C TYR A 167 -2.58 9.18 8.11
N HIS A 168 -2.55 8.64 9.33
CA HIS A 168 -2.02 9.33 10.50
C HIS A 168 -0.57 9.78 10.30
N GLY A 169 0.29 8.89 9.79
CA GLY A 169 1.69 9.22 9.50
C GLY A 169 1.86 10.37 8.50
N ILE A 170 1.07 10.37 7.42
CA ILE A 170 1.08 11.46 6.44
C ILE A 170 0.52 12.75 7.04
N SER A 171 -0.56 12.68 7.83
CA SER A 171 -1.12 13.85 8.48
C SER A 171 -0.09 14.55 9.37
N GLU A 172 0.70 13.79 10.14
CA GLU A 172 1.81 14.34 10.92
C GLU A 172 2.87 15.02 10.03
N MET A 173 3.24 14.40 8.90
CA MET A 173 4.18 15.01 7.93
C MET A 173 3.62 16.30 7.32
N ALA A 174 2.34 16.31 6.98
CA ALA A 174 1.67 17.47 6.40
C ALA A 174 1.60 18.61 7.41
N MET A 175 1.19 18.33 8.65
CA MET A 175 1.14 19.31 9.74
C MET A 175 2.52 19.90 10.02
N TYR A 176 3.57 19.08 10.02
CA TYR A 176 4.95 19.57 10.13
C TYR A 176 5.31 20.53 9.00
N ARG A 177 4.95 20.23 7.75
CA ARG A 177 5.23 21.14 6.61
C ARG A 177 4.48 22.46 6.71
N VAL A 178 3.25 22.46 7.22
CA VAL A 178 2.52 23.72 7.50
C VAL A 178 3.28 24.59 8.51
N THR A 179 3.96 24.01 9.50
CA THR A 179 4.69 24.78 10.51
C THR A 179 6.01 25.40 10.03
N ILE A 180 6.67 24.80 9.02
CA ILE A 180 8.01 25.23 8.57
C ILE A 180 7.95 26.09 7.31
N GLY A 181 6.89 25.98 6.51
CA GLY A 181 6.71 26.78 5.31
C GLY A 181 7.50 26.25 4.10
N GLN A 182 7.89 27.15 3.20
CA GLN A 182 8.52 26.80 1.92
C GLN A 182 9.99 26.39 2.10
N CYS A 183 10.49 25.58 1.16
CA CYS A 183 11.92 25.26 1.12
C CYS A 183 12.71 26.50 0.71
N GLU A 184 13.88 26.70 1.31
CA GLU A 184 14.84 27.69 0.83
C GLU A 184 15.27 27.29 -0.59
N MET A 185 15.07 28.19 -1.55
CA MET A 185 15.70 28.02 -2.87
C MET A 185 17.18 28.35 -2.70
N PRO A 186 18.11 27.47 -3.09
CA PRO A 186 19.51 27.87 -3.13
C PRO A 186 19.63 29.09 -4.05
N ASP A 187 20.29 30.15 -3.57
CA ASP A 187 20.55 31.35 -4.35
C ASP A 187 21.20 30.94 -5.68
N ILE A 188 20.44 31.00 -6.76
CA ILE A 188 21.00 30.83 -8.10
C ILE A 188 21.61 32.19 -8.42
N PRO A 189 22.96 32.32 -8.52
CA PRO A 189 23.53 33.55 -9.03
C PRO A 189 22.97 33.77 -10.43
N ILE A 190 22.26 34.88 -10.60
CA ILE A 190 21.80 35.36 -11.90
C ILE A 190 23.08 35.74 -12.66
N TYR A 191 23.52 34.85 -13.56
CA TYR A 191 24.48 35.18 -14.60
C TYR A 191 23.76 35.85 -15.77
#